data_AF-A0A318E8W1-F1
#
_entry.id   AF-A0A318E8W1-F1
#
_cell.length_a   1.000
_cell.length_b   1.000
_cell.length_c   1.000
_cell.angle_alpha   90.00
_cell.angle_beta   90.00
_cell.angle_gamma   90.00
#
_symmetry.space_group_name_H-M   'P 1'
#
loop_
_entity.id
_entity.type
_entity.pdbx_description
1 polymer ?
#
loop_
_entity_poly.entity_id
_entity_poly.type
_entity_poly.pdbx_seq_one_letter_code
_entity_poly.pdbx_strand_id
1 'polypeptide(L)'
;MGMDVFGKAPTSEQGTYFRNNVWWWHPLWQYCEEIAPDLIPPDNLGHSNDGWGLGSDDAIALADRLASTLASGETERYAKRYVAYLETLPPQRCDICGGTGKRAEPPQIGPGPLNCNSCSGAGTVPHFDTHYPFSIENVREFEAFLRTCGGFEIC
;
A
#
# COMPACT_ATOMS: atom_id res chain seq x y z
N MET A 1 0.70 -10.59 4.16
CA MET A 1 1.12 -10.04 5.47
C MET A 1 0.28 -8.80 5.73
N GLY A 2 -0.18 -8.62 6.96
CA GLY A 2 -0.96 -7.44 7.37
C GLY A 2 -0.03 -6.29 7.72
N MET A 3 -0.55 -5.06 7.66
CA MET A 3 0.05 -3.88 8.28
C MET A 3 -0.97 -3.44 9.34
N ASP A 4 -0.78 -3.91 10.57
CA ASP A 4 -1.74 -3.68 11.64
C ASP A 4 -1.43 -2.32 12.30
N VAL A 5 -2.38 -1.38 12.26
CA VAL A 5 -2.15 -0.04 12.80
C VAL A 5 -2.98 0.17 14.06
N PHE A 6 -2.31 0.42 15.19
CA PHE A 6 -2.95 0.55 16.49
C PHE A 6 -2.90 1.98 17.00
N GLY A 7 -4.01 2.46 17.56
CA GLY A 7 -4.05 3.75 18.26
C GLY A 7 -3.37 3.66 19.62
N LYS A 8 -2.60 4.71 19.98
CA LYS A 8 -1.86 4.79 21.24
C LYS A 8 -2.73 5.21 22.42
N ALA A 9 -3.67 6.12 22.19
CA ALA A 9 -4.58 6.65 23.21
C ALA A 9 -5.95 6.93 22.60
N PRO A 10 -6.66 5.89 22.12
CA PRO A 10 -7.87 6.08 21.35
C PRO A 10 -9.01 6.64 22.18
N THR A 11 -9.76 7.59 21.61
CA THR A 11 -10.94 8.22 22.21
C THR A 11 -12.26 7.61 21.72
N SER A 12 -12.21 6.74 20.71
CA SER A 12 -13.33 5.97 20.20
C SER A 12 -12.89 4.60 19.72
N GLU A 13 -13.85 3.68 19.55
CA GLU A 13 -13.58 2.34 18.97
C GLU A 13 -12.90 2.44 17.60
N GLN A 14 -13.31 3.40 16.77
CA GLN A 14 -12.72 3.63 15.45
C GLN A 14 -11.22 3.98 15.51
N GLY A 15 -10.75 4.61 16.59
CA GLY A 15 -9.34 4.97 16.75
C GLY A 15 -8.49 3.83 17.31
N THR A 16 -9.08 2.71 17.72
CA THR A 16 -8.33 1.63 18.39
C THR A 16 -7.46 0.84 17.42
N TYR A 17 -7.97 0.54 16.23
CA TYR A 17 -7.31 -0.32 15.27
C TYR A 17 -7.79 -0.01 13.86
N PHE A 18 -6.84 0.22 12.96
CA PHE A 18 -7.06 0.34 11.54
C PHE A 18 -6.41 -0.86 10.85
N ARG A 19 -7.26 -1.76 10.35
CA ARG A 19 -6.81 -2.94 9.63
C ARG A 19 -6.52 -2.57 8.19
N ASN A 20 -5.26 -2.69 7.80
CA ASN A 20 -4.90 -2.62 6.40
C ASN A 20 -3.94 -3.77 6.06
N ASN A 21 -4.01 -4.31 4.85
CA ASN A 21 -3.02 -5.31 4.44
C ASN A 21 -1.91 -4.63 3.63
N VAL A 22 -0.75 -5.28 3.54
CA VAL A 22 0.45 -4.70 2.89
C VAL A 22 0.17 -4.13 1.50
N TRP A 23 -0.69 -4.78 0.71
CA TRP A 23 -1.01 -4.37 -0.66
C TRP A 23 -1.73 -3.01 -0.72
N TRP A 24 -2.56 -2.71 0.27
CA TRP A 24 -3.33 -1.47 0.34
C TRP A 24 -2.67 -0.42 1.25
N TRP A 25 -1.80 -0.85 2.17
CA TRP A 25 -1.09 0.03 3.07
C TRP A 25 0.01 0.82 2.37
N HIS A 26 0.87 0.19 1.57
CA HIS A 26 1.96 0.92 0.91
C HIS A 26 1.46 2.09 0.05
N PRO A 27 0.45 1.94 -0.83
CA PRO A 27 -0.08 3.07 -1.60
C PRO A 27 -0.74 4.16 -0.75
N LEU A 28 -1.43 3.77 0.32
CA LEU A 28 -2.03 4.71 1.27
C LEU A 28 -0.94 5.52 1.98
N TRP A 29 0.09 4.86 2.49
CA TRP A 29 1.16 5.50 3.23
C TRP A 29 2.03 6.39 2.33
N GLN A 30 2.35 5.93 1.12
CA GLN A 30 3.05 6.75 0.12
C GLN A 30 2.27 8.02 -0.23
N TYR A 31 0.93 7.95 -0.30
CA TYR A 31 0.12 9.14 -0.48
C TYR A 31 0.19 10.09 0.72
N CYS A 32 0.22 9.56 1.94
CA CYS A 32 0.42 10.37 3.15
C CYS A 32 1.77 11.10 3.12
N GLU A 33 2.85 10.41 2.71
CA GLU A 33 4.18 11.00 2.51
C GLU A 33 4.17 12.15 1.48
N GLU A 34 3.46 11.99 0.36
CA GLU A 34 3.35 13.02 -0.69
C GLU A 34 2.67 14.29 -0.19
N ILE A 35 1.58 14.16 0.59
CA ILE A 35 0.78 15.32 1.02
C ILE A 35 1.28 15.97 2.31
N ALA A 36 2.06 15.24 3.12
CA ALA A 36 2.49 15.68 4.45
C ALA A 36 3.99 15.48 4.74
N PRO A 37 4.90 15.93 3.85
CA PRO A 37 6.35 15.71 4.02
C PRO A 37 6.97 16.43 5.23
N ASP A 38 6.27 17.42 5.81
CA ASP A 38 6.62 18.11 7.05
C ASP A 38 6.22 17.34 8.32
N LEU A 39 5.28 16.39 8.22
CA LEU A 39 4.89 15.51 9.33
C LEU A 39 5.58 14.15 9.23
N ILE A 40 5.81 13.68 8.00
CA ILE A 40 6.36 12.37 7.71
C ILE A 40 7.75 12.56 7.10
N PRO A 41 8.83 12.30 7.86
CA PRO A 41 10.19 12.53 7.39
C PRO A 41 10.56 11.50 6.30
N PRO A 42 11.46 11.84 5.35
CA PRO A 42 11.83 10.93 4.25
C PRO A 42 12.46 9.60 4.67
N ASP A 43 13.02 9.52 5.88
CA ASP A 43 13.64 8.33 6.47
C ASP A 43 12.70 7.58 7.45
N ASN A 44 11.39 7.88 7.39
CA ASN A 44 10.39 7.19 8.20
C ASN A 44 10.33 5.68 7.90
N LEU A 45 9.83 4.92 8.89
CA LEU A 45 9.68 3.48 8.80
C LEU A 45 8.21 3.08 8.61
N GLY A 46 7.37 3.94 8.03
CA GLY A 46 5.94 3.69 7.88
C GLY A 46 5.61 2.58 6.86
N HIS A 47 6.60 2.07 6.15
CA HIS A 47 6.49 0.90 5.27
C HIS A 47 6.92 -0.41 5.96
N SER A 48 7.20 -0.40 7.26
CA SER A 48 7.55 -1.59 8.05
C SER A 48 6.68 -1.74 9.30
N ASN A 49 6.73 -2.93 9.91
CA ASN A 49 6.02 -3.30 11.14
C ASN A 49 6.90 -3.14 12.38
N ASP A 50 7.76 -2.12 12.38
CA ASP A 50 8.78 -1.92 13.42
C ASP A 50 8.29 -1.04 14.59
N GLY A 51 6.97 -0.79 14.69
CA GLY A 51 6.37 0.08 15.71
C GLY A 51 6.44 1.57 15.39
N TRP A 52 6.81 1.94 14.17
CA TRP A 52 6.81 3.34 13.74
C TRP A 52 5.38 3.90 13.67
N GLY A 53 5.22 5.20 13.92
CA GLY A 53 3.94 5.89 13.77
C GLY A 53 4.00 7.32 14.29
N LEU A 54 2.87 8.02 14.22
CA LEU A 54 2.79 9.44 14.60
C LEU A 54 2.31 9.63 16.04
N GLY A 55 2.69 10.78 16.63
CA GLY A 55 2.09 11.27 17.87
C GLY A 55 0.68 11.83 17.64
N SER A 56 -0.01 12.20 18.72
CA SER A 56 -1.40 12.70 18.64
C SER A 56 -1.54 13.94 17.76
N ASP A 57 -0.67 14.94 17.93
CA ASP A 57 -0.76 16.21 17.19
C ASP A 57 -0.52 16.00 15.69
N ASP A 58 0.51 15.23 15.33
CA ASP A 58 0.84 14.90 13.93
C ASP A 58 -0.23 14.00 13.28
N ALA A 59 -0.83 13.08 14.04
CA ALA A 59 -1.93 12.26 13.55
C ALA A 59 -3.17 13.10 13.22
N ILE A 60 -3.52 14.07 14.07
CA ILE A 60 -4.61 15.02 13.80
C ILE A 60 -4.28 15.92 12.60
N ALA A 61 -3.05 16.43 12.52
CA ALA A 61 -2.62 17.25 11.39
C ALA A 61 -2.63 16.49 10.06
N LEU A 62 -2.27 15.19 10.07
CA LEU A 62 -2.40 14.32 8.90
C LEU A 62 -3.87 14.10 8.53
N ALA A 63 -4.74 13.88 9.52
CA ALA A 63 -6.18 13.76 9.28
C ALA A 63 -6.77 15.03 8.63
N ASP A 64 -6.34 16.22 9.07
CA ASP A 64 -6.74 17.50 8.44
C ASP A 64 -6.31 17.61 6.98
N ARG A 65 -5.10 17.16 6.65
CA ARG A 65 -4.63 17.11 5.25
C ARG A 65 -5.42 16.12 4.41
N LEU A 66 -5.69 14.92 4.93
CA LEU A 66 -6.49 13.93 4.21
C LEU A 66 -7.91 14.45 3.98
N ALA A 67 -8.54 15.06 4.98
CA ALA A 67 -9.86 15.67 4.83
C ALA A 67 -9.85 16.80 3.79
N SER A 68 -8.82 17.66 3.78
CA SER A 68 -8.68 18.75 2.81
C SER A 68 -8.48 18.25 1.37
N THR A 69 -7.65 17.23 1.17
CA THR A 69 -7.40 16.63 -0.16
C THR A 69 -8.62 15.86 -0.68
N LEU A 70 -9.36 15.18 0.21
CA LEU A 70 -10.64 14.55 -0.11
C LEU A 70 -11.71 15.59 -0.49
N ALA A 71 -11.79 16.72 0.21
CA ALA A 71 -12.78 17.76 -0.06
C ALA A 71 -12.49 18.54 -1.34
N SER A 72 -11.21 18.75 -1.67
CA SER A 72 -10.77 19.52 -2.84
C SER A 72 -10.75 18.71 -4.15
N GLY A 73 -10.96 17.40 -4.10
CA GLY A 73 -10.85 16.53 -5.28
C GLY A 73 -9.41 16.14 -5.64
N GLU A 74 -8.44 16.39 -4.75
CA GLU A 74 -7.04 16.04 -4.96
C GLU A 74 -6.81 14.54 -4.83
N THR A 75 -7.43 13.89 -3.85
CA THR A 75 -7.37 12.44 -3.67
C THR A 75 -7.92 11.70 -4.90
N GLU A 76 -9.01 12.19 -5.51
CA GLU A 76 -9.57 11.66 -6.75
C GLU A 76 -8.61 11.82 -7.93
N ARG A 77 -7.90 12.96 -8.03
CA ARG A 77 -6.89 13.19 -9.07
C ARG A 77 -5.69 12.28 -8.87
N TYR A 78 -5.22 12.12 -7.64
CA TYR A 78 -4.16 11.18 -7.29
C TYR A 78 -4.55 9.75 -7.67
N ALA A 79 -5.75 9.29 -7.27
CA ALA A 79 -6.23 7.95 -7.58
C ALA A 79 -6.27 7.68 -9.09
N LYS A 80 -6.75 8.62 -9.90
CA LYS A 80 -6.75 8.51 -11.37
C LYS A 80 -5.34 8.44 -11.95
N ARG A 81 -4.42 9.29 -11.47
CA ARG A 81 -3.01 9.28 -11.89
C ARG A 81 -2.34 7.95 -11.53
N TYR A 82 -2.63 7.42 -10.35
CA TYR A 82 -2.09 6.16 -9.86
C TYR A 82 -2.56 4.97 -10.70
N VAL A 83 -3.86 4.88 -11.00
CA VAL A 83 -4.40 3.85 -11.90
C VAL A 83 -3.79 3.95 -13.30
N ALA A 84 -3.72 5.16 -13.87
CA ALA A 84 -3.11 5.36 -15.18
C ALA A 84 -1.63 4.96 -15.20
N TYR A 85 -0.88 5.23 -14.13
CA TYR A 85 0.49 4.75 -13.98
C TYR A 85 0.56 3.21 -14.00
N LEU A 86 -0.26 2.53 -13.19
CA LEU A 86 -0.27 1.06 -13.14
C LEU A 86 -0.62 0.44 -14.50
N GLU A 87 -1.54 1.02 -15.25
CA GLU A 87 -1.91 0.58 -16.61
C GLU A 87 -0.77 0.75 -17.64
N THR A 88 0.18 1.64 -17.37
CA THR A 88 1.35 1.85 -18.26
C THR A 88 2.49 0.87 -17.98
N LEU A 89 2.43 0.10 -16.88
CA LEU A 89 3.51 -0.80 -16.50
C LEU A 89 3.55 -2.02 -17.44
N PRO A 90 4.71 -2.31 -18.05
CA PRO A 90 4.84 -3.46 -18.92
C PRO A 90 4.80 -4.76 -18.09
N PRO A 91 4.28 -5.86 -18.65
CA PRO A 91 4.36 -7.16 -18.01
C PRO A 91 5.83 -7.56 -17.81
N GLN A 92 6.12 -8.21 -16.69
CA GLN A 92 7.45 -8.65 -16.33
C GLN A 92 7.72 -10.07 -16.83
N ARG A 93 8.98 -10.39 -17.10
CA ARG A 93 9.40 -11.76 -17.42
C ARG A 93 9.09 -12.69 -16.25
N CYS A 94 8.52 -13.86 -16.52
CA CYS A 94 8.27 -14.85 -15.48
C CYS A 94 9.58 -15.55 -15.07
N ASP A 95 10.05 -15.28 -13.85
CA ASP A 95 11.30 -15.85 -13.33
C ASP A 95 11.23 -17.37 -13.10
N ILE A 96 10.04 -17.89 -12.77
CA ILE A 96 9.83 -19.33 -12.52
C ILE A 96 10.19 -20.18 -13.76
N CYS A 97 9.84 -19.71 -14.96
CA CYS A 97 10.10 -20.41 -16.22
C CYS A 97 11.18 -19.76 -17.08
N GLY A 98 11.82 -18.70 -16.58
CA GLY A 98 12.77 -17.90 -17.36
C GLY A 98 12.16 -17.27 -18.61
N GLY A 99 10.88 -16.91 -18.59
CA GLY A 99 10.22 -16.25 -19.72
C GLY A 99 9.66 -17.15 -20.81
N THR A 100 9.76 -18.47 -20.67
CA THR A 100 9.46 -19.41 -21.78
C THR A 100 8.02 -19.91 -21.81
N GLY A 101 7.26 -19.68 -20.73
CA GLY A 101 5.93 -20.27 -20.55
C GLY A 101 5.95 -21.74 -20.10
N LYS A 102 7.14 -22.39 -20.09
CA LYS A 102 7.29 -23.76 -19.62
C LYS A 102 8.36 -23.87 -18.54
N ARG A 103 8.03 -24.50 -17.42
CA ARG A 103 8.90 -24.61 -16.24
C ARG A 103 9.56 -25.98 -16.12
N ALA A 104 10.70 -26.01 -15.45
CA ALA A 104 11.30 -27.22 -14.92
C ALA A 104 10.40 -27.87 -13.85
N GLU A 105 10.66 -29.14 -13.58
CA GLU A 105 9.98 -29.89 -12.52
C GLU A 105 10.36 -29.31 -11.14
N PRO A 106 9.37 -28.95 -10.29
CA PRO A 106 9.65 -28.49 -8.93
C PRO A 106 10.52 -29.51 -8.16
N PRO A 107 11.50 -29.07 -7.36
CA PRO A 107 11.71 -27.69 -6.92
C PRO A 107 12.58 -26.83 -7.86
N GLN A 108 13.03 -27.35 -9.00
CA GLN A 108 13.91 -26.62 -9.90
C GLN A 108 13.20 -25.42 -10.54
N ILE A 109 13.93 -24.31 -10.68
CA ILE A 109 13.48 -23.08 -11.34
C ILE A 109 14.19 -22.96 -12.69
N GLY A 110 13.45 -22.48 -13.70
CA GLY A 110 13.96 -22.28 -15.06
C GLY A 110 13.10 -22.97 -16.11
N PRO A 111 13.51 -22.91 -17.38
CA PRO A 111 12.80 -23.53 -18.49
C PRO A 111 12.73 -25.05 -18.35
N GLY A 112 11.64 -25.67 -18.81
CA GLY A 112 11.50 -27.13 -18.80
C GLY A 112 10.30 -27.65 -19.58
N PRO A 113 9.94 -28.94 -19.43
CA PRO A 113 8.89 -29.56 -20.23
C PRO A 113 7.47 -29.24 -19.77
N LEU A 114 7.28 -28.79 -18.52
CA LEU A 114 5.96 -28.62 -17.91
C LEU A 114 5.38 -27.24 -18.22
N ASN A 115 4.06 -27.13 -18.35
CA ASN A 115 3.42 -25.82 -18.45
C ASN A 115 3.66 -25.01 -17.16
N CYS A 116 4.07 -23.75 -17.30
CA CYS A 116 4.29 -22.90 -16.15
C CYS A 116 2.96 -22.42 -15.57
N ASN A 117 2.67 -22.82 -14.34
CA ASN A 117 1.48 -22.39 -13.59
C ASN A 117 1.59 -20.97 -13.02
N SER A 118 2.79 -20.40 -12.92
CA SER A 118 2.98 -19.03 -12.43
C SER A 118 2.56 -17.99 -13.47
N CYS A 119 2.85 -18.23 -14.76
CA CYS A 119 2.47 -17.34 -15.86
C CYS A 119 1.40 -17.94 -16.78
N SER A 120 0.82 -19.10 -16.42
CA SER A 120 -0.15 -19.83 -17.24
C SER A 120 0.29 -20.03 -18.71
N GLY A 121 1.58 -20.29 -18.95
CA GLY A 121 2.12 -20.47 -20.30
C GLY A 121 2.49 -19.19 -21.06
N ALA A 122 2.19 -17.99 -20.54
CA ALA A 122 2.45 -16.73 -21.24
C ALA A 122 3.94 -16.35 -21.33
N GLY A 123 4.77 -16.84 -20.41
CA GLY A 123 6.17 -16.41 -20.25
C GLY A 123 6.32 -15.06 -19.53
N THR A 124 5.24 -14.31 -19.36
CA THR A 124 5.22 -13.05 -18.62
C THR A 124 4.15 -13.06 -17.54
N VAL A 125 4.34 -12.24 -16.51
CA VAL A 125 3.37 -11.99 -15.44
C VAL A 125 3.07 -10.48 -15.37
N PRO A 126 1.93 -10.05 -14.79
CA PRO A 126 1.71 -8.64 -14.51
C PRO A 126 2.87 -8.03 -13.72
N HIS A 127 3.12 -6.73 -13.91
CA HIS A 127 4.14 -6.03 -13.13
C HIS A 127 3.78 -6.08 -11.64
N PHE A 128 4.76 -6.33 -10.77
CA PHE A 128 4.51 -6.54 -9.34
C PHE A 128 3.71 -5.40 -8.67
N ASP A 129 4.03 -4.15 -8.99
CA ASP A 129 3.32 -2.96 -8.49
C ASP A 129 1.81 -2.97 -8.75
N THR A 130 1.33 -3.69 -9.78
CA THR A 130 -0.11 -3.80 -10.08
C THR A 130 -0.89 -4.53 -8.98
N HIS A 131 -0.22 -5.20 -8.06
CA HIS A 131 -0.81 -5.80 -6.87
C HIS A 131 -1.13 -4.79 -5.76
N TYR A 132 -0.70 -3.53 -5.87
CA TYR A 132 -0.84 -2.52 -4.84
C TYR A 132 -1.86 -1.46 -5.26
N PRO A 133 -3.17 -1.68 -5.10
CA PRO A 133 -4.18 -0.70 -5.49
C PRO A 133 -4.29 0.47 -4.49
N PHE A 134 -4.78 1.61 -4.99
CA PHE A 134 -5.13 2.79 -4.18
C PHE A 134 -6.65 2.96 -4.12
N SER A 135 -7.19 3.23 -2.92
CA SER A 135 -8.63 3.42 -2.70
C SER A 135 -8.90 4.71 -1.94
N ILE A 136 -9.81 5.52 -2.47
CA ILE A 136 -10.29 6.76 -1.81
C ILE A 136 -11.05 6.41 -0.53
N GLU A 137 -11.79 5.30 -0.51
CA GLU A 137 -12.49 4.86 0.70
C GLU A 137 -11.51 4.48 1.80
N ASN A 138 -10.41 3.82 1.45
CA ASN A 138 -9.36 3.49 2.40
C ASN A 138 -8.72 4.76 3.01
N VAL A 139 -8.60 5.83 2.21
CA VAL A 139 -8.16 7.14 2.70
C VAL A 139 -9.17 7.75 3.68
N ARG A 140 -10.48 7.63 3.41
CA ARG A 140 -11.54 8.13 4.32
C ARG A 140 -11.54 7.37 5.65
N GLU A 141 -11.42 6.06 5.59
CA GLU A 141 -11.36 5.21 6.79
C GLU A 141 -10.12 5.52 7.63
N PHE A 142 -8.97 5.71 6.99
CA PHE A 142 -7.74 6.08 7.68
C PHE A 142 -7.79 7.49 8.28
N GLU A 143 -8.35 8.47 7.55
CA GLU A 143 -8.59 9.82 8.08
C GLU A 143 -9.45 9.76 9.35
N ALA A 144 -10.55 9.01 9.33
CA ALA A 144 -11.42 8.87 10.47
C ALA A 144 -10.76 8.15 11.66
N PHE A 145 -9.91 7.14 11.41
CA PHE A 145 -9.07 6.51 12.45
C PHE A 145 -8.14 7.53 13.10
N LEU A 146 -7.42 8.33 12.28
CA LEU A 146 -6.43 9.29 12.76
C LEU A 146 -7.06 10.34 13.70
N ARG A 147 -8.32 10.72 13.45
CA ARG A 147 -9.07 11.67 14.29
C ARG A 147 -9.21 11.25 15.74
N THR A 148 -9.21 9.95 16.02
CA THR A 148 -9.54 9.44 17.35
C THR A 148 -8.51 8.46 17.91
N CYS A 149 -7.37 8.25 17.24
CA CYS A 149 -6.35 7.29 17.65
C CYS A 149 -5.45 7.76 18.82
N GLY A 150 -5.32 9.07 19.04
CA GLY A 150 -4.39 9.64 20.03
C GLY A 150 -2.92 9.43 19.67
N GLY A 151 -2.61 9.34 18.37
CA GLY A 151 -1.35 8.83 17.84
C GLY A 151 -1.45 7.34 17.50
N PHE A 152 -0.52 6.82 16.71
CA PHE A 152 -0.56 5.42 16.29
C PHE A 152 0.83 4.78 16.19
N GLU A 153 0.85 3.47 16.04
CA GLU A 153 2.00 2.63 15.70
C GLU A 153 1.61 1.54 14.69
N ILE A 154 2.58 1.09 13.90
CA ILE A 154 2.43 0.09 12.84
C ILE A 154 3.14 -1.20 13.27
N CYS A 155 2.41 -2.32 13.25
CA CYS A 155 2.78 -3.62 13.81
C CYS A 155 2.51 -4.79 12.83
#